data_AF-A0A961RQ27-F1
#
_entry.id   AF-A0A961RQ27-F1
#
_cell.length_a   1.000
_cell.length_b   1.000
_cell.length_c   1.000
_cell.angle_alpha   90.00
_cell.angle_beta   90.00
_cell.angle_gamma   90.00
#
_symmetry.space_group_name_H-M   'P 1'
#
loop_
_entity.id
_entity.type
_entity.pdbx_description
1 polymer ?
#
loop_
_entity_poly.entity_id
_entity_poly.type
_entity_poly.pdbx_seq_one_letter_code
_entity_poly.pdbx_strand_id
1 'polypeptide(L)'
;VYNRCIGTRYCSQNCPYKVRRFNFLGYQTFGDEADTRQAGRNPDVTVRSRGVMEKCTYCVQRISRARIDAQIDNRPIADGEVVTACQQACPAQAITFGNLNDPDAQVVADKAAPHDYALLAHLGTRPRTTYLAEIKNPHPDLAKRQGKDMADG
;
A
#
# COMPACT_ATOMS: atom_id res chain seq x y z
N VAL A 1 -16.00 -1.41 -5.84
CA VAL A 1 -14.72 -1.54 -6.59
C VAL A 1 -14.61 -2.86 -7.37
N TYR A 2 -15.12 -4.00 -6.88
CA TYR A 2 -14.74 -5.32 -7.41
C TYR A 2 -15.73 -6.02 -8.36
N ASN A 3 -16.97 -5.53 -8.45
CA ASN A 3 -18.11 -6.16 -9.13
C ASN A 3 -17.97 -6.30 -10.67
N ARG A 4 -17.01 -5.60 -11.30
CA ARG A 4 -16.79 -5.69 -12.76
C ARG A 4 -15.76 -6.75 -13.16
N CYS A 5 -15.06 -7.36 -12.21
CA CYS A 5 -14.04 -8.36 -12.51
C CYS A 5 -14.69 -9.69 -12.95
N ILE A 6 -14.42 -10.11 -14.19
CA ILE A 6 -14.89 -11.41 -14.73
C ILE A 6 -13.88 -12.55 -14.58
N GLY A 7 -12.75 -12.30 -13.93
CA GLY A 7 -11.79 -13.35 -13.56
C GLY A 7 -10.85 -13.85 -14.65
N THR A 8 -10.61 -13.09 -15.73
CA THR A 8 -9.64 -13.45 -16.79
C THR A 8 -8.16 -13.41 -16.35
N ARG A 9 -7.85 -12.73 -15.24
CA ARG A 9 -6.52 -12.65 -14.59
C ARG A 9 -5.41 -11.99 -15.40
N TYR A 10 -5.66 -11.51 -16.62
CA TYR A 10 -4.65 -10.80 -17.42
C TYR A 10 -4.08 -9.57 -16.70
N CYS A 11 -4.89 -8.90 -15.89
CA CYS A 11 -4.45 -7.78 -15.06
C CYS A 11 -3.32 -8.15 -14.07
N SER A 12 -3.24 -9.41 -13.64
CA SER A 12 -2.15 -9.91 -12.79
C SER A 12 -0.90 -10.19 -13.62
N GLN A 13 -1.05 -10.82 -14.78
CA GLN A 13 0.07 -11.14 -15.67
C GLN A 13 0.83 -9.88 -16.09
N ASN A 14 0.10 -8.83 -16.45
CA ASN A 14 0.69 -7.56 -16.89
C ASN A 14 1.17 -6.67 -15.72
N CYS A 15 0.90 -7.03 -14.46
CA CYS A 15 1.42 -6.28 -13.33
C CYS A 15 2.88 -6.70 -13.08
N PRO A 16 3.87 -5.80 -13.24
CA PRO A 16 5.29 -6.17 -13.06
C PRO A 16 5.60 -6.53 -11.60
N TYR A 17 4.88 -5.93 -10.66
CA TYR A 17 5.03 -6.19 -9.23
C TYR A 17 4.29 -7.44 -8.74
N LYS A 18 3.43 -8.04 -9.57
CA LYS A 18 2.58 -9.19 -9.22
C LYS A 18 1.84 -9.00 -7.88
N VAL A 19 1.34 -7.80 -7.60
CA VAL A 19 0.63 -7.45 -6.36
C VAL A 19 -0.89 -7.62 -6.43
N ARG A 20 -1.39 -8.18 -7.54
CA ARG A 20 -2.80 -8.55 -7.66
C ARG A 20 -3.00 -9.95 -7.09
N ARG A 21 -4.06 -10.13 -6.30
CA ARG A 21 -4.38 -11.40 -5.61
C ARG A 21 -5.73 -11.89 -6.08
N PHE A 22 -5.81 -13.13 -6.53
CA PHE A 22 -7.02 -13.68 -7.12
C PHE A 22 -7.73 -14.62 -6.14
N ASN A 23 -9.04 -14.46 -6.00
CA ASN A 23 -9.87 -15.39 -5.23
C ASN A 23 -10.17 -16.64 -6.06
N PHE A 24 -9.31 -17.65 -5.98
CA PHE A 24 -9.47 -18.91 -6.71
C PHE A 24 -10.68 -19.72 -6.23
N LEU A 25 -10.86 -19.78 -4.91
CA LEU A 25 -11.91 -20.53 -4.23
C LEU A 25 -12.87 -19.59 -3.51
N GLY A 26 -13.97 -20.15 -2.99
CA GLY A 26 -14.86 -19.43 -2.08
C GLY A 26 -14.26 -19.37 -0.68
N TYR A 27 -13.36 -18.41 -0.43
CA TYR A 27 -12.72 -18.23 0.88
C TYR A 27 -13.65 -17.67 1.95
N GLN A 28 -14.89 -17.34 1.59
CA GLN A 28 -15.90 -16.79 2.48
C GLN A 28 -17.23 -17.48 2.19
N THR A 29 -17.99 -17.76 3.25
CA THR A 29 -19.38 -18.17 3.14
C THR A 29 -20.23 -16.93 2.88
N PHE A 30 -21.07 -16.99 1.84
CA PHE A 30 -22.08 -15.99 1.52
C PHE A 30 -23.43 -16.65 1.75
N GLY A 31 -24.16 -16.23 2.79
CA GLY A 31 -25.44 -16.81 3.17
C GLY A 31 -25.90 -16.35 4.56
N ASP A 32 -27.13 -16.70 4.92
CA ASP A 32 -27.81 -16.30 6.16
C ASP A 32 -27.38 -17.11 7.40
N GLU A 33 -26.40 -18.00 7.25
CA GLU A 33 -25.82 -18.71 8.37
C GLU A 33 -25.07 -17.72 9.26
N ALA A 34 -25.44 -17.68 10.55
CA ALA A 34 -24.85 -16.81 11.54
C ALA A 34 -23.37 -17.17 11.77
N ASP A 35 -22.49 -16.56 10.98
CA ASP A 35 -21.05 -16.65 11.15
C ASP A 35 -20.56 -15.45 11.96
N THR A 36 -20.10 -15.69 13.18
CA THR A 36 -19.58 -14.63 14.08
C THR A 36 -18.43 -13.85 13.44
N ARG A 37 -17.71 -14.43 12.47
CA ARG A 37 -16.66 -13.74 11.71
C ARG A 37 -17.20 -12.60 10.86
N GLN A 38 -18.49 -12.57 10.53
CA GLN A 38 -19.10 -11.47 9.79
C GLN A 38 -19.01 -10.14 10.56
N ALA A 39 -19.15 -10.18 11.89
CA ALA A 39 -19.05 -9.00 12.75
C ALA A 39 -17.64 -8.38 12.76
N GLY A 40 -16.60 -9.17 12.48
CA GLY A 40 -15.22 -8.68 12.35
C GLY A 40 -14.91 -8.02 11.01
N ARG A 41 -15.85 -8.02 10.05
CA ARG A 41 -15.64 -7.45 8.71
C ARG A 41 -15.95 -5.96 8.71
N ASN A 42 -15.13 -5.19 8.00
CA ASN A 42 -15.38 -3.76 7.82
C ASN A 42 -16.56 -3.55 6.85
N PRO A 43 -17.62 -2.81 7.24
CA PRO A 43 -18.80 -2.59 6.41
C PRO A 43 -18.53 -1.73 5.16
N ASP A 44 -17.49 -0.89 5.20
CA ASP A 44 -17.13 0.04 4.12
C ASP A 44 -16.28 -0.64 3.03
N VAL A 45 -15.93 -1.91 3.22
CA VAL A 45 -15.12 -2.68 2.26
C VAL A 45 -15.91 -3.88 1.77
N THR A 46 -16.10 -3.96 0.46
CA THR A 46 -16.76 -5.11 -0.17
C THR A 46 -16.07 -6.42 0.26
N VAL A 47 -16.84 -7.42 0.69
CA VAL A 47 -16.38 -8.81 0.83
C VAL A 47 -16.45 -9.47 -0.54
N ARG A 48 -15.38 -10.12 -0.98
CA ARG A 48 -15.22 -10.53 -2.38
C ARG A 48 -15.55 -12.01 -2.54
N SER A 49 -16.34 -12.33 -3.55
CA SER A 49 -16.65 -13.71 -3.93
C SER A 49 -15.51 -14.33 -4.74
N ARG A 50 -15.65 -15.64 -5.00
CA ARG A 50 -14.77 -16.39 -5.89
C ARG A 50 -14.72 -15.77 -7.29
N GLY A 51 -13.57 -15.81 -7.94
CA GLY A 51 -13.39 -15.38 -9.32
C GLY A 51 -13.02 -13.91 -9.50
N VAL A 52 -12.80 -13.20 -8.39
CA VAL A 52 -12.55 -11.76 -8.38
C VAL A 52 -11.08 -11.46 -8.05
N MET A 53 -10.51 -10.47 -8.73
CA MET A 53 -9.16 -9.98 -8.46
C MET A 53 -9.16 -8.85 -7.44
N GLU A 54 -8.19 -8.87 -6.56
CA GLU A 54 -7.94 -7.87 -5.53
C GLU A 54 -6.56 -7.24 -5.69
N LYS A 55 -6.38 -6.10 -5.03
CA LYS A 55 -5.11 -5.38 -4.92
C LYS A 55 -5.17 -4.44 -3.72
N CYS A 56 -4.03 -3.88 -3.33
CA CYS A 56 -4.02 -2.70 -2.48
C CYS A 56 -4.77 -1.53 -3.18
N THR A 57 -5.71 -0.94 -2.47
CA THR A 57 -6.53 0.19 -2.92
C THR A 57 -6.16 1.48 -2.19
N TYR A 58 -5.03 1.49 -1.47
CA TYR A 58 -4.65 2.56 -0.55
C TYR A 58 -5.76 2.92 0.44
N CYS A 59 -6.47 1.91 0.93
CA CYS A 59 -7.59 2.08 1.85
C CYS A 59 -8.64 3.07 1.32
N VAL A 60 -9.08 2.90 0.07
CA VAL A 60 -10.06 3.78 -0.59
C VAL A 60 -11.31 4.06 0.25
N GLN A 61 -11.71 3.16 1.14
CA GLN A 61 -12.79 3.38 2.10
C GLN A 61 -12.51 4.55 3.06
N ARG A 62 -11.27 4.67 3.55
CA ARG A 62 -10.83 5.78 4.42
C ARG A 62 -10.69 7.08 3.64
N ILE A 63 -10.12 7.02 2.44
CA ILE A 63 -10.03 8.17 1.52
C ILE A 63 -11.43 8.70 1.19
N SER A 64 -12.37 7.80 0.88
CA SER A 64 -13.72 8.19 0.48
C SER A 64 -14.47 8.84 1.62
N ARG A 65 -14.38 8.30 2.85
CA ARG A 65 -14.97 8.92 4.04
C ARG A 65 -14.41 10.33 4.28
N ALA A 66 -13.10 10.47 4.42
CA ALA A 66 -12.48 11.78 4.65
C ALA A 66 -12.81 12.79 3.55
N ARG A 67 -12.87 12.34 2.28
CA ARG A 67 -13.29 13.20 1.17
C ARG A 67 -14.74 13.65 1.29
N ILE A 68 -15.65 12.77 1.70
CA ILE A 68 -17.06 13.11 1.91
C ILE A 68 -17.19 14.11 3.07
N ASP A 69 -16.52 13.85 4.20
CA ASP A 69 -16.54 14.71 5.37
C ASP A 69 -15.97 16.11 5.05
N ALA A 70 -14.82 16.17 4.39
CA ALA A 70 -14.22 17.43 3.95
C ALA A 70 -15.08 18.19 2.92
N GLN A 71 -15.82 17.47 2.06
CA GLN A 71 -16.78 18.09 1.12
C GLN A 71 -17.99 18.68 1.84
N ILE A 72 -18.52 18.00 2.86
CA ILE A 72 -19.61 18.52 3.71
C ILE A 72 -19.15 19.80 4.41
N ASP A 73 -17.92 19.80 4.92
CA ASP A 73 -17.31 20.93 5.63
C ASP A 73 -16.79 22.05 4.69
N ASN A 74 -16.88 21.87 3.36
CA ASN A 74 -16.34 22.78 2.34
C ASN A 74 -14.85 23.15 2.54
N ARG A 75 -14.03 22.16 2.90
CA ARG A 75 -12.58 22.32 3.11
C ARG A 75 -11.78 21.27 2.34
N PRO A 76 -10.48 21.48 2.09
CA PRO A 76 -9.60 20.42 1.62
C PRO A 76 -9.38 19.36 2.72
N ILE A 77 -8.96 18.17 2.30
CA ILE A 77 -8.46 17.12 3.21
C ILE A 77 -7.08 17.55 3.69
N ALA A 78 -6.89 17.62 5.01
CA ALA A 78 -5.61 17.98 5.60
C ALA A 78 -4.62 16.80 5.57
N ASP A 79 -3.31 17.09 5.63
CA ASP A 79 -2.31 16.05 5.81
C ASP A 79 -2.53 15.30 7.14
N GLY A 80 -2.33 13.99 7.13
CA GLY A 80 -2.61 13.12 8.28
C GLY A 80 -4.10 12.84 8.56
N GLU A 81 -5.05 13.52 7.90
CA GLU A 81 -6.49 13.23 8.08
C GLU A 81 -6.86 11.84 7.53
N VAL A 82 -6.19 11.42 6.45
CA VAL A 82 -6.31 10.05 5.91
C VAL A 82 -5.08 9.24 6.30
N VAL A 83 -5.21 8.47 7.37
CA VAL A 83 -4.21 7.47 7.74
C VAL A 83 -4.60 6.11 7.18
N THR A 84 -3.76 5.50 6.34
CA THR A 84 -4.05 4.16 5.81
C THR A 84 -3.89 3.09 6.89
N ALA A 85 -4.51 1.92 6.71
CA ALA A 85 -4.44 0.84 7.70
C ALA A 85 -3.00 0.35 7.93
N CYS A 86 -2.20 0.23 6.86
CA CYS A 86 -0.80 -0.20 6.97
C CYS A 86 0.11 0.88 7.59
N GLN A 87 -0.15 2.16 7.31
CA GLN A 87 0.53 3.27 7.98
C GLN A 87 0.21 3.30 9.48
N GLN A 88 -1.08 3.24 9.85
CA GLN A 88 -1.50 3.27 11.24
C GLN A 88 -0.98 2.08 12.05
N ALA A 89 -0.93 0.90 11.44
CA ALA A 89 -0.50 -0.33 12.11
C ALA A 89 1.03 -0.44 12.26
N CYS A 90 1.82 0.35 11.53
CA CYS A 90 3.27 0.25 11.55
C CYS A 90 3.85 1.04 12.74
N PRO A 91 4.39 0.38 13.78
CA PRO A 91 4.94 1.07 14.94
C PRO A 91 6.20 1.88 14.59
N ALA A 92 6.95 1.45 13.58
CA ALA A 92 8.14 2.15 13.10
C ALA A 92 7.82 3.34 12.18
N GLN A 93 6.54 3.59 11.87
CA GLN A 93 6.10 4.67 10.99
C GLN A 93 6.77 4.64 9.59
N ALA A 94 7.09 3.45 9.09
CA ALA A 94 7.83 3.27 7.84
C ALA A 94 7.03 3.62 6.56
N ILE A 95 5.73 3.94 6.69
CA ILE A 95 4.83 4.19 5.57
C ILE A 95 4.20 5.56 5.77
N THR A 96 4.53 6.50 4.89
CA THR A 96 3.83 7.80 4.82
C THR A 96 2.85 7.76 3.65
N PHE A 97 1.60 8.12 3.92
CA PHE A 97 0.57 8.32 2.90
C PHE A 97 0.02 9.74 3.03
N GLY A 98 -0.18 10.42 1.89
CA GLY A 98 -0.65 11.80 1.86
C GLY A 98 -0.98 12.28 0.45
N ASN A 99 -1.35 13.55 0.34
CA ASN A 99 -1.69 14.20 -0.93
C ASN A 99 -0.43 14.74 -1.62
N LEU A 100 -0.12 14.24 -2.82
CA LEU A 100 1.05 14.70 -3.59
C LEU A 100 0.89 16.10 -4.21
N ASN A 101 -0.34 16.63 -4.25
CA ASN A 101 -0.59 17.98 -4.74
C ASN A 101 -0.49 19.04 -3.63
N ASP A 102 -0.39 18.60 -2.37
CA ASP A 102 -0.15 19.48 -1.23
C ASP A 102 1.37 19.57 -1.00
N PRO A 103 2.01 20.71 -1.32
CA PRO A 103 3.46 20.85 -1.24
C PRO A 103 4.00 20.72 0.20
N ASP A 104 3.16 20.98 1.21
CA ASP A 104 3.54 20.95 2.61
C ASP A 104 3.33 19.57 3.27
N ALA A 105 2.77 18.60 2.54
CA ALA A 105 2.51 17.26 3.06
C ALA A 105 3.79 16.44 3.28
N GLN A 106 3.83 15.64 4.35
CA GLN A 106 5.02 14.83 4.71
C GLN A 106 5.48 13.91 3.57
N VAL A 107 4.54 13.34 2.79
CA VAL A 107 4.87 12.45 1.67
C VAL A 107 5.63 13.16 0.54
N VAL A 108 5.46 14.46 0.38
CA VAL A 108 6.20 15.25 -0.61
C VAL A 108 7.64 15.43 -0.17
N ALA A 109 7.87 15.72 1.12
CA ALA A 109 9.20 15.78 1.70
C ALA A 109 9.94 14.43 1.58
N ASP A 110 9.27 13.32 1.93
CA ASP A 110 9.86 11.98 1.83
C ASP A 110 10.26 11.65 0.38
N LYS A 111 9.42 12.00 -0.60
CA LYS A 111 9.71 11.77 -2.04
C LYS A 111 10.80 12.66 -2.61
N ALA A 112 11.08 13.79 -1.98
CA ALA A 112 12.18 14.67 -2.37
C ALA A 112 13.53 14.21 -1.79
N ALA A 113 13.53 13.21 -0.88
CA ALA A 113 14.75 12.73 -0.26
C ALA A 113 15.71 12.13 -1.29
N PRO A 114 17.04 12.33 -1.15
CA PRO A 114 18.03 11.84 -2.13
C PRO A 114 18.07 10.32 -2.32
N HIS A 115 17.48 9.58 -1.39
CA HIS A 115 17.44 8.11 -1.37
C HIS A 115 16.05 7.56 -1.70
N ASP A 116 15.11 8.40 -2.17
CA ASP A 116 13.87 7.94 -2.78
C ASP A 116 14.14 7.22 -4.11
N TYR A 117 13.48 6.09 -4.32
CA TYR A 117 13.54 5.37 -5.58
C TYR A 117 12.22 4.67 -5.93
N ALA A 118 11.95 4.58 -7.22
CA ALA A 118 10.82 3.83 -7.77
C ALA A 118 11.24 2.39 -8.10
N LEU A 119 10.49 1.39 -7.59
CA LEU A 119 10.73 0.00 -7.95
C LEU A 119 10.45 -0.24 -9.44
N LEU A 120 11.43 -0.88 -10.11
CA LEU A 120 11.38 -1.21 -11.54
C LEU A 120 11.13 0.03 -12.43
N ALA A 121 11.75 1.17 -12.08
CA ALA A 121 11.56 2.45 -12.79
C ALA A 121 11.79 2.36 -14.32
N HIS A 122 12.73 1.51 -14.75
CA HIS A 122 13.05 1.28 -16.17
C HIS A 122 11.85 0.79 -17.01
N LEU A 123 10.80 0.22 -16.38
CA LEU A 123 9.58 -0.21 -17.07
C LEU A 123 8.59 0.95 -17.35
N GLY A 124 8.87 2.17 -16.89
CA GLY A 124 8.04 3.34 -17.18
C GLY A 124 6.65 3.35 -16.53
N THR A 125 6.42 2.51 -15.50
CA THR A 125 5.12 2.38 -14.81
C THR A 125 4.73 3.59 -13.96
N ARG A 126 5.69 4.47 -13.65
CA ARG A 126 5.51 5.67 -12.79
C ARG A 126 4.70 5.36 -11.51
N PRO A 127 5.20 4.45 -10.65
CA PRO A 127 4.45 4.02 -9.47
C PRO A 127 4.24 5.18 -8.50
N ARG A 128 3.06 5.24 -7.86
CA ARG A 128 2.77 6.27 -6.85
C ARG A 128 3.46 5.99 -5.52
N THR A 129 3.57 4.72 -5.13
CA THR A 129 4.44 4.31 -4.02
C THR A 129 5.88 4.20 -4.49
N THR A 130 6.75 4.98 -3.86
CA THR A 130 8.21 4.89 -3.94
C THR A 130 8.74 4.45 -2.58
N TYR A 131 10.04 4.18 -2.49
CA TYR A 131 10.68 3.65 -1.30
C TYR A 131 11.91 4.48 -0.98
N LEU A 132 12.20 4.61 0.30
CA LEU A 132 13.46 5.13 0.79
C LEU A 132 14.46 3.98 0.89
N ALA A 133 15.66 4.15 0.33
CA ALA A 133 16.71 3.14 0.42
C ALA A 133 17.16 2.93 1.87
N GLU A 134 17.44 1.68 2.23
CA GLU A 134 18.01 1.35 3.53
C GLU A 134 19.44 1.88 3.62
N ILE A 135 19.69 2.75 4.61
CA ILE A 135 21.04 3.23 4.92
C ILE A 135 21.55 2.43 6.11
N LYS A 136 22.50 1.54 5.86
CA LYS A 136 23.22 0.81 6.91
C LYS A 136 24.34 1.69 7.42
N ASN A 137 24.45 1.84 8.74
CA ASN A 137 25.52 2.60 9.40
C ASN A 137 26.50 1.64 10.10
N PRO A 138 27.37 0.93 9.36
CA PRO A 138 28.32 0.02 9.95
C PRO A 138 29.39 0.79 10.74
N HIS A 139 29.81 0.24 11.88
CA HIS A 139 30.91 0.83 12.65
C HIS A 139 32.22 0.81 11.83
N PRO A 140 33.00 1.91 11.77
CA PRO A 140 34.20 1.99 10.93
C PRO A 140 35.20 0.85 11.13
N ASP A 141 35.36 0.39 12.38
CA ASP A 141 36.29 -0.70 12.72
C ASP A 141 35.76 -2.10 12.36
N LEU A 142 34.45 -2.27 12.25
CA LEU A 142 33.82 -3.55 11.88
C LEU A 142 33.64 -3.68 10.36
N ALA A 143 33.45 -2.57 9.65
CA ALA A 143 33.31 -2.55 8.20
C ALA A 143 34.55 -3.09 7.48
N LYS A 144 35.76 -2.80 8.00
CA LYS A 144 37.03 -3.28 7.43
C LYS A 144 37.21 -4.80 7.52
N ARG A 145 36.60 -5.46 8.51
CA ARG A 145 36.70 -6.91 8.69
C ARG A 145 35.83 -7.68 7.69
N GLN A 146 34.61 -7.20 7.42
CA GLN A 146 33.69 -7.85 6.47
C GLN A 146 34.22 -7.87 5.02
N GLY A 147 34.99 -6.85 4.62
CA GLY A 147 35.62 -6.82 3.29
C GLY A 147 36.79 -7.80 3.13
N LYS A 148 37.43 -8.22 4.23
CA LYS A 148 38.55 -9.17 4.21
C LYS A 148 38.03 -10.62 4.16
N ASP A 149 36.99 -10.92 4.92
CA ASP A 149 36.40 -12.27 4.97
C ASP A 149 35.66 -12.65 3.66
N MET A 150 35.28 -11.69 2.81
CA MET A 150 34.71 -11.95 1.47
C MET A 150 35.77 -12.10 0.35
N ALA A 151 37.03 -11.76 0.60
CA ALA A 151 38.11 -11.88 -0.38
C ALA A 151 38.88 -13.21 -0.27
N ASP A 152 38.76 -13.88 0.88
CA ASP A 152 39.49 -15.11 1.22
C ASP A 152 38.58 -16.38 1.13
N GLY A 153 37.43 -16.31 0.44
CA GLY A 153 36.44 -17.39 0.29
C GLY A 153 36.03 -17.68 -1.14
#